data_AF-A0A960XW42-F1
#
_entry.id   AF-A0A960XW42-F1
#
_cell.length_a   1.000
_cell.length_b   1.000
_cell.length_c   1.000
_cell.angle_alpha   90.00
_cell.angle_beta   90.00
_cell.angle_gamma   90.00
#
_symmetry.space_group_name_H-M   'P 1'
#
loop_
_entity.id
_entity.type
_entity.pdbx_description
1 polymer ?
#
loop_
_entity_poly.entity_id
_entity_poly.type
_entity_poly.pdbx_seq_one_letter_code
_entity_poly.pdbx_strand_id
1 'polypeptide(L)'
;MKFSKAILTVLALLIFSVSGALMAQPSRAGQEIQGQPEGAVVGDSKPASRLPTDEDLISFAQAYRKVVQIRKEIGPRLKDLQNDAKKKQLKKEAGQKMRKAITGTGLTVKRFNQIIQKLDTDPDLRKRLESLLQKGKDSDSPEK
;
A
#
# COMPACT_ATOMS: atom_id res chain seq x y z
N MET A 1 -8.74 23.50 -7.36
CA MET A 1 -7.84 22.69 -8.21
C MET A 1 -8.55 21.39 -8.55
N LYS A 2 -8.76 21.08 -9.83
CA LYS A 2 -9.38 19.82 -10.27
C LYS A 2 -8.33 18.70 -10.09
N PHE A 3 -8.60 17.72 -9.23
CA PHE A 3 -7.71 16.57 -9.02
C PHE A 3 -7.68 15.73 -10.29
N SER A 4 -6.71 15.99 -11.16
CA SER A 4 -6.52 15.22 -12.39
C SER A 4 -6.14 13.78 -12.04
N LYS A 5 -6.81 12.82 -12.69
CA LYS A 5 -6.65 11.35 -12.58
C LYS A 5 -5.20 10.83 -12.47
N ALA A 6 -4.20 11.62 -12.86
CA ALA A 6 -2.78 11.31 -12.79
C ALA A 6 -2.20 11.06 -11.38
N ILE A 7 -2.81 11.57 -10.30
CA ILE A 7 -2.22 11.41 -8.95
C ILE A 7 -2.45 10.00 -8.39
N LEU A 8 -3.54 9.32 -8.75
CA LEU A 8 -3.80 7.93 -8.34
C LEU A 8 -2.86 6.93 -9.05
N THR A 9 -2.50 7.18 -10.31
CA THR A 9 -1.67 6.27 -11.12
C THR A 9 -0.25 6.07 -10.56
N VAL A 10 0.28 7.04 -9.82
CA VAL A 10 1.64 6.97 -9.28
C VAL A 10 1.79 5.89 -8.19
N LEU A 11 0.71 5.42 -7.56
CA LEU A 11 0.80 4.42 -6.49
C LEU A 11 0.96 2.96 -6.95
N ALA A 12 0.73 2.64 -8.22
CA ALA A 12 0.66 1.25 -8.70
C ALA A 12 2.01 0.51 -8.86
N LEU A 13 3.16 1.17 -8.69
CA LEU A 13 4.49 0.61 -9.03
C LEU A 13 5.25 0.00 -7.84
N LEU A 14 4.63 -0.92 -7.11
CA LEU A 14 5.35 -1.81 -6.17
C LEU A 14 4.80 -3.25 -6.22
N ILE A 15 4.80 -3.84 -7.41
CA ILE A 15 4.61 -5.29 -7.55
C ILE A 15 6.01 -5.92 -7.51
N PHE A 16 6.48 -6.27 -6.31
CA PHE A 16 7.54 -7.26 -6.15
C PHE A 16 6.88 -8.63 -6.18
N SER A 17 6.66 -9.17 -7.38
CA SER A 17 6.41 -10.62 -7.52
C SER A 17 7.77 -11.32 -7.47
N VAL A 18 8.17 -11.80 -6.31
CA VAL A 18 9.09 -12.95 -6.24
C VAL A 18 8.22 -14.16 -6.57
N SER A 19 8.12 -14.49 -7.87
CA SER A 19 7.63 -15.80 -8.27
C SER A 19 8.72 -16.81 -7.90
N GLY A 20 8.59 -17.42 -6.72
CA GLY A 20 9.28 -18.65 -6.40
C GLY A 20 8.72 -19.75 -7.29
N ALA A 21 9.40 -20.07 -8.39
CA ALA A 21 9.14 -21.28 -9.13
C ALA A 21 9.52 -22.47 -8.23
N LEU A 22 8.52 -23.09 -7.61
CA LEU A 22 8.69 -24.39 -6.95
C LEU A 22 8.99 -25.40 -8.06
N MET A 23 10.16 -26.01 -8.02
CA MET A 23 10.54 -27.09 -8.92
C MET A 23 9.58 -28.26 -8.75
N ALA A 24 8.90 -28.62 -9.84
CA ALA A 24 8.16 -29.86 -9.94
C ALA A 24 9.16 -31.03 -10.02
N GLN A 25 9.29 -31.78 -8.94
CA GLN A 25 9.84 -33.14 -9.00
C GLN A 25 8.67 -34.13 -9.10
N PRO A 26 8.64 -35.04 -10.10
CA PRO A 26 7.67 -36.11 -10.15
C PRO A 26 8.13 -37.26 -9.25
N SER A 27 7.51 -37.39 -8.08
CA SER A 27 7.70 -38.57 -7.22
C SER A 27 6.65 -39.63 -7.54
N ARG A 28 7.17 -40.85 -7.69
CA ARG A 28 6.51 -42.08 -8.13
C ARG A 28 5.41 -42.56 -7.18
N ALA A 29 4.46 -43.26 -7.81
CA ALA A 29 3.53 -44.27 -7.31
C ALA A 29 3.67 -44.78 -5.86
N GLY A 30 2.55 -44.78 -5.15
CA GLY A 30 2.14 -45.79 -4.18
C GLY A 30 2.61 -45.62 -2.74
N GLN A 31 1.72 -45.14 -1.86
CA GLN A 31 1.29 -45.86 -0.65
C GLN A 31 0.28 -45.02 0.15
N GLU A 32 -0.83 -45.68 0.48
CA GLU A 32 -1.87 -45.22 1.39
C GLU A 32 -1.35 -45.19 2.82
N ILE A 33 -1.58 -44.09 3.56
CA ILE A 33 -1.68 -44.13 5.02
C ILE A 33 -2.90 -43.32 5.46
N GLN A 34 -3.87 -44.07 5.97
CA GLN A 34 -5.03 -43.65 6.73
C GLN A 34 -4.57 -43.36 8.18
N GLY A 35 -4.83 -42.15 8.70
CA GLY A 35 -4.70 -41.88 10.13
C GLY A 35 -4.28 -40.46 10.51
N GLN A 36 -5.27 -39.56 10.65
CA GLN A 36 -5.42 -38.50 11.67
C GLN A 36 -6.26 -37.34 11.12
N PRO A 37 -7.39 -36.95 11.74
CA PRO A 37 -7.82 -35.57 11.69
C PRO A 37 -6.88 -34.79 12.61
N GLU A 38 -5.69 -34.45 12.08
CA GLU A 38 -4.85 -33.41 12.65
C GLU A 38 -5.67 -32.12 12.71
N GLY A 39 -5.53 -31.42 13.83
CA GLY A 39 -6.38 -30.32 14.24
C GLY A 39 -6.72 -29.38 13.09
N ALA A 40 -8.01 -29.11 12.97
CA ALA A 40 -8.50 -27.95 12.26
C ALA A 40 -8.01 -26.68 12.98
N VAL A 41 -6.73 -26.33 12.78
CA VAL A 41 -6.28 -24.94 12.84
C VAL A 41 -6.84 -24.28 11.58
N VAL A 42 -8.15 -24.00 11.63
CA VAL A 42 -8.82 -23.23 10.59
C VAL A 42 -8.22 -21.84 10.65
N GLY A 43 -7.27 -21.62 9.74
CA GLY A 43 -6.84 -20.36 9.15
C GLY A 43 -6.89 -19.14 10.04
N ASP A 44 -5.68 -18.62 10.32
CA ASP A 44 -5.45 -17.18 10.38
C ASP A 44 -6.33 -16.52 9.30
N SER A 45 -7.41 -15.90 9.77
CA SER A 45 -8.41 -15.31 8.93
C SER A 45 -7.69 -14.21 8.17
N LYS A 46 -7.32 -14.48 6.91
CA LYS A 46 -7.15 -13.45 5.88
C LYS A 46 -8.20 -12.39 6.23
N PRO A 47 -7.83 -11.15 6.61
CA PRO A 47 -8.86 -10.17 6.90
C PRO A 47 -9.66 -10.10 5.61
N ALA A 48 -10.90 -10.58 5.67
CA ALA A 48 -11.87 -10.41 4.61
C ALA A 48 -11.77 -8.96 4.18
N SER A 49 -11.90 -8.70 2.89
CA SER A 49 -11.79 -7.38 2.27
C SER A 49 -12.88 -6.45 2.82
N ARG A 50 -12.78 -6.08 4.10
CA ARG A 50 -13.70 -5.21 4.83
C ARG A 50 -13.63 -3.86 4.14
N LEU A 51 -14.81 -3.27 3.94
CA LEU A 51 -14.90 -1.91 3.45
C LEU A 51 -14.05 -0.99 4.34
N PRO A 52 -13.34 0.00 3.77
CA PRO A 52 -12.65 1.02 4.55
C PRO A 52 -13.62 1.71 5.51
N THR A 53 -13.25 1.79 6.78
CA THR A 53 -13.98 2.61 7.76
C THR A 53 -13.61 4.09 7.59
N ASP A 54 -14.36 4.98 8.24
CA ASP A 54 -14.01 6.41 8.23
C ASP A 54 -12.66 6.66 8.93
N GLU A 55 -12.34 5.92 9.98
CA GLU A 55 -11.03 5.96 10.65
C GLU A 55 -9.89 5.47 9.73
N ASP A 56 -10.13 4.42 8.96
CA ASP A 56 -9.21 3.96 7.93
C ASP A 56 -8.93 5.07 6.91
N LEU A 57 -9.98 5.79 6.48
CA LEU A 57 -9.86 6.88 5.51
C LEU A 57 -9.15 8.11 6.07
N ILE A 58 -9.37 8.46 7.33
CA ILE A 58 -8.65 9.55 8.01
C ILE A 58 -7.17 9.20 8.10
N SER A 59 -6.84 8.01 8.60
CA SER A 59 -5.46 7.52 8.70
C SER A 59 -4.81 7.42 7.31
N PHE A 60 -5.57 6.99 6.31
CA PHE A 60 -5.12 6.92 4.92
C PHE A 60 -4.81 8.31 4.37
N ALA A 61 -5.68 9.30 4.58
CA ALA A 61 -5.45 10.68 4.13
C ALA A 61 -4.16 11.26 4.73
N GLN A 62 -3.90 11.03 6.02
CA GLN A 62 -2.66 11.45 6.68
C GLN A 62 -1.43 10.74 6.09
N ALA A 63 -1.48 9.41 5.97
CA ALA A 63 -0.39 8.62 5.39
C ALA A 63 -0.11 9.03 3.95
N TYR A 64 -1.18 9.24 3.16
CA TYR A 64 -1.12 9.64 1.76
C TYR A 64 -0.39 10.97 1.58
N ARG A 65 -0.69 11.99 2.39
CA ARG A 65 0.01 13.29 2.37
C ARG A 65 1.52 13.10 2.57
N LYS A 66 1.92 12.32 3.58
CA LYS A 66 3.33 12.02 3.88
C LYS A 66 4.01 11.24 2.73
N VAL A 67 3.34 10.23 2.18
CA VAL A 67 3.86 9.44 1.05
C VAL A 67 4.06 10.30 -0.20
N VAL A 68 3.11 11.19 -0.51
CA VAL A 68 3.23 12.13 -1.64
C VAL A 68 4.41 13.07 -1.43
N GLN A 69 4.62 13.58 -0.23
CA GLN A 69 5.78 14.42 0.07
C GLN A 69 7.10 13.67 -0.14
N ILE A 70 7.24 12.45 0.40
CA ILE A 70 8.43 11.62 0.19
C ILE A 70 8.69 11.39 -1.31
N ARG A 71 7.64 11.11 -2.10
CA ARG A 71 7.77 10.93 -3.55
C ARG A 71 8.26 12.19 -4.26
N LYS A 72 7.75 13.36 -3.87
CA LYS A 72 8.18 14.66 -4.41
C LYS A 72 9.65 14.93 -4.11
N GLU A 73 10.12 14.58 -2.91
CA GLU A 73 11.53 14.75 -2.51
C GLU A 73 12.47 13.77 -3.24
N ILE A 74 12.04 12.53 -3.46
CA ILE A 74 12.89 11.47 -4.02
C ILE A 74 12.96 11.55 -5.55
N GLY A 75 11.91 12.03 -6.22
CA GLY A 75 11.83 12.10 -7.69
C GLY A 75 13.02 12.83 -8.34
N PRO A 76 13.31 14.09 -7.97
CA PRO A 76 14.47 14.83 -8.50
C PRO A 76 15.78 14.13 -8.19
N ARG A 77 15.97 13.69 -6.94
CA ARG A 77 17.20 13.00 -6.50
C ARG A 77 17.48 11.72 -7.30
N LEU A 78 16.44 11.00 -7.73
CA LEU A 78 16.61 9.83 -8.59
C LEU A 78 17.01 10.17 -10.02
N LYS A 79 16.59 11.33 -10.54
CA LYS A 79 16.96 11.82 -11.87
C LYS A 79 18.41 12.29 -11.90
N ASP A 80 18.85 12.95 -10.83
CA ASP A 80 20.19 13.53 -10.73
C ASP A 80 21.28 12.47 -10.51
N LEU A 81 20.91 11.34 -9.91
CA LEU A 81 21.83 10.21 -9.75
C LEU A 81 22.05 9.52 -11.09
N GLN A 82 23.30 9.34 -11.51
CA GLN A 82 23.64 8.51 -12.68
C GLN A 82 23.92 7.05 -12.28
N ASN A 83 24.50 6.84 -11.10
CA ASN A 83 24.92 5.52 -10.61
C ASN A 83 23.74 4.66 -10.13
N ASP A 84 23.58 3.46 -10.71
CA ASP A 84 22.47 2.55 -10.40
C ASP A 84 22.47 2.00 -8.98
N ALA A 85 23.65 1.76 -8.38
CA ALA A 85 23.73 1.33 -6.99
C ALA A 85 23.22 2.44 -6.05
N LYS A 86 23.58 3.70 -6.30
CA LYS A 86 23.06 4.87 -5.55
C LYS A 86 21.55 5.04 -5.76
N LYS A 87 21.05 4.88 -6.99
CA LYS A 87 19.59 4.88 -7.27
C LYS A 87 18.87 3.78 -6.49
N LYS A 88 19.40 2.56 -6.46
CA LYS A 88 18.83 1.43 -5.73
C LYS A 88 18.80 1.69 -4.23
N GLN A 89 19.88 2.24 -3.67
CA GLN A 89 19.94 2.61 -2.25
C GLN A 89 18.91 3.69 -1.92
N LEU A 90 18.81 4.75 -2.73
CA LEU A 90 17.82 5.80 -2.54
C LEU A 90 16.38 5.28 -2.62
N LYS A 91 16.09 4.36 -3.56
CA LYS A 91 14.77 3.69 -3.65
C LYS A 91 14.47 2.87 -2.38
N LYS A 92 15.46 2.15 -1.85
CA LYS A 92 15.32 1.35 -0.62
C LYS A 92 14.99 2.23 0.59
N GLU A 93 15.73 3.33 0.76
CA GLU A 93 15.50 4.31 1.82
C GLU A 93 14.14 4.98 1.69
N ALA A 94 13.76 5.39 0.48
CA ALA A 94 12.44 5.94 0.20
C ALA A 94 11.33 4.94 0.58
N GLY A 95 11.49 3.67 0.19
CA GLY A 95 10.55 2.60 0.55
C GLY A 95 10.42 2.42 2.06
N GLN A 96 11.51 2.50 2.82
CA GLN A 96 11.47 2.47 4.29
C GLN A 96 10.74 3.68 4.88
N LYS A 97 11.03 4.90 4.38
CA LYS A 97 10.34 6.12 4.81
C LYS A 97 8.84 6.07 4.54
N MET A 98 8.43 5.59 3.36
CA MET A 98 7.02 5.43 3.03
C MET A 98 6.33 4.41 3.94
N ARG A 99 6.97 3.27 4.22
CA ARG A 99 6.42 2.29 5.18
C ARG A 99 6.23 2.92 6.56
N LYS A 100 7.24 3.62 7.09
CA LYS A 100 7.13 4.32 8.39
C LYS A 100 6.03 5.38 8.39
N ALA A 101 5.88 6.12 7.29
CA ALA A 101 4.83 7.12 7.16
C ALA A 101 3.42 6.51 7.19
N ILE A 102 3.24 5.30 6.65
CA ILE A 102 1.98 4.55 6.69
C ILE A 102 1.75 3.95 8.08
N THR A 103 2.72 3.20 8.61
CA THR A 103 2.57 2.54 9.91
C THR A 103 2.46 3.53 11.07
N GLY A 104 3.05 4.72 10.94
CA GLY A 104 2.94 5.80 11.92
C GLY A 104 1.55 6.44 12.03
N THR A 105 0.59 6.09 11.17
CA THR A 105 -0.81 6.50 11.29
C THR A 105 -1.71 5.37 11.79
N GLY A 106 -1.13 4.27 12.30
CA GLY A 106 -1.89 3.07 12.70
C GLY A 106 -2.30 2.16 11.54
N LEU A 107 -2.04 2.54 10.28
CA LEU A 107 -2.34 1.69 9.13
C LEU A 107 -1.24 0.66 8.86
N THR A 108 -1.63 -0.54 8.48
CA THR A 108 -0.68 -1.47 7.85
C THR A 108 -0.47 -1.09 6.38
N VAL A 109 0.71 -1.40 5.84
CA VAL A 109 0.99 -1.23 4.39
C VAL A 109 -0.04 -2.01 3.55
N LYS A 110 -0.44 -3.19 4.01
CA LYS A 110 -1.48 -4.00 3.38
C LYS A 110 -2.82 -3.26 3.35
N ARG A 111 -3.27 -2.70 4.47
CA ARG A 111 -4.54 -1.95 4.53
C ARG A 111 -4.52 -0.71 3.66
N PHE A 112 -3.42 0.03 3.68
CA PHE A 112 -3.20 1.18 2.79
C PHE A 112 -3.37 0.78 1.31
N ASN A 113 -2.72 -0.29 0.87
CA ASN A 113 -2.85 -0.83 -0.50
C ASN A 113 -4.27 -1.29 -0.84
N GLN A 114 -4.98 -1.91 0.10
CA GLN A 114 -6.39 -2.30 -0.10
C GLN A 114 -7.29 -1.08 -0.31
N ILE A 115 -7.08 0.00 0.46
CA ILE A 115 -7.85 1.23 0.29
C ILE A 115 -7.62 1.81 -1.11
N ILE A 116 -6.39 1.79 -1.63
CA ILE A 116 -6.07 2.25 -2.99
C ILE A 116 -6.84 1.46 -4.05
N GLN A 117 -6.82 0.13 -3.96
CA GLN A 117 -7.59 -0.71 -4.90
C GLN A 117 -9.10 -0.43 -4.83
N LYS A 118 -9.60 -0.08 -3.64
CA LYS A 118 -11.01 0.31 -3.47
C LYS A 118 -11.29 1.68 -4.05
N LEU A 119 -10.39 2.66 -3.92
CA LEU A 119 -10.56 3.98 -4.55
C LEU A 119 -10.70 3.88 -6.07
N ASP A 120 -10.00 2.94 -6.73
CA ASP A 120 -10.13 2.75 -8.19
C ASP A 120 -11.53 2.26 -8.61
N THR A 121 -12.20 1.48 -7.74
CA THR A 121 -13.47 0.80 -8.05
C THR A 121 -14.68 1.45 -7.40
N ASP A 122 -14.50 2.30 -6.38
CA ASP A 122 -15.55 2.91 -5.58
C ASP A 122 -15.51 4.44 -5.70
N PRO A 123 -16.40 5.05 -6.52
CA PRO A 123 -16.45 6.50 -6.69
C PRO A 123 -16.91 7.25 -5.44
N ASP A 124 -17.76 6.66 -4.60
CA ASP A 124 -18.23 7.30 -3.37
C ASP A 124 -17.13 7.33 -2.31
N LEU A 125 -16.35 6.26 -2.21
CA LEU A 125 -15.14 6.25 -1.38
C LEU A 125 -14.14 7.32 -1.80
N ARG A 126 -13.97 7.55 -3.12
CA ARG A 126 -13.12 8.64 -3.64
C ARG A 126 -13.63 10.00 -3.20
N LYS A 127 -14.91 10.30 -3.36
CA LYS A 127 -15.50 11.58 -2.93
C LYS A 127 -15.32 11.83 -1.44
N ARG A 128 -15.50 10.78 -0.61
CA ARG A 128 -15.24 10.86 0.84
C ARG A 128 -13.79 11.21 1.14
N LEU A 129 -12.85 10.51 0.51
CA LEU A 129 -11.43 10.80 0.68
C LEU A 129 -11.06 12.22 0.22
N GLU A 130 -11.60 12.68 -0.91
CA GLU A 130 -11.40 14.05 -1.39
C GLU A 130 -11.87 15.09 -0.37
N SER A 131 -13.03 14.85 0.24
CA SER A 131 -13.58 15.72 1.28
C SER A 131 -12.67 15.78 2.53
N LEU A 132 -12.14 14.63 2.96
CA LEU A 132 -11.19 14.56 4.09
C LEU A 132 -9.89 15.31 3.79
N LEU A 133 -9.38 15.19 2.56
CA LEU A 133 -8.16 15.88 2.12
C LEU A 133 -8.35 17.41 1.99
N GLN A 134 -9.55 17.85 1.62
CA GLN A 134 -9.92 19.28 1.57
C GLN A 134 -10.07 19.86 2.98
N LYS A 135 -10.85 19.20 3.85
CA LYS A 135 -11.07 19.65 5.24
C LYS A 135 -9.76 19.81 6.02
N GLY A 136 -8.81 18.88 5.83
CA GLY A 136 -7.48 18.97 6.45
C GLY A 136 -6.55 20.04 5.86
N LYS A 137 -6.97 20.76 4.82
CA LYS A 137 -6.29 21.94 4.25
C LYS A 137 -6.88 23.24 4.82
N ASP A 138 -8.16 23.24 5.16
CA ASP A 138 -8.86 24.42 5.68
C ASP A 138 -8.51 24.67 7.16
N SER A 139 -8.25 23.62 7.95
CA SER A 139 -7.80 23.74 9.35
C SER A 139 -6.35 24.24 9.52
N ASP A 140 -5.60 24.40 8.43
CA ASP A 140 -4.21 24.92 8.42
C ASP A 140 -4.13 26.32 7.79
N SER A 141 -5.28 26.91 7.44
CA SER A 141 -5.33 28.32 7.04
C SER A 141 -5.36 29.19 8.30
N PRO A 142 -4.43 30.15 8.47
CA PRO A 142 -4.59 31.14 9.53
C PRO A 142 -5.89 31.89 9.26
N GLU A 143 -6.76 31.98 10.26
CA GLU A 143 -7.84 32.96 10.27
C GLU A 143 -7.24 34.32 9.88
N LYS A 144 -7.86 34.96 8.88
CA LYS A 144 -7.39 36.22 8.33
C LYS A 144 -7.65 37.37 9.31
#